data_AF-A0A971REL0-F1
#
_entry.id   AF-A0A971REL0-F1
#
_cell.length_a   1.000
_cell.length_b   1.000
_cell.length_c   1.000
_cell.angle_alpha   90.00
_cell.angle_beta   90.00
_cell.angle_gamma   90.00
#
_symmetry.space_group_name_H-M   'P 1'
#
loop_
_entity.id
_entity.type
_entity.pdbx_description
1 polymer ?
#
loop_
_entity_poly.entity_id
_entity_poly.type
_entity_poly.pdbx_seq_one_letter_code
_entity_poly.pdbx_strand_id
1 'polypeptide(L)'
;RKRVTEFLYPGRDPLGADYNIKQALISIGSGGWWGKGYLQGSQSQLRFLRVRHTDFIFSVLCEEFGFVGAFVLVALFFLLLMRLVRVAEQAPDGMGRLMVAGITIVLFAQVFINMGVNANMMPVTGLALPMVSYGGSSLVTTMMSLGLAQSVAMRRKGLEDPLVLD
;
A
#
# COMPACT_ATOMS: atom_id res chain seq x y z
N ARG A 1 1.05 6.40 21.79
CA ARG A 1 1.05 5.66 23.09
C ARG A 1 -0.11 4.66 23.19
N LYS A 2 -1.40 5.07 23.10
CA LYS A 2 -2.58 4.16 23.16
C LYS A 2 -2.50 2.95 22.20
N ARG A 3 -2.12 3.15 20.94
CA ARG A 3 -2.07 2.06 19.93
C ARG A 3 -1.03 0.97 20.20
N VAL A 4 0.10 1.33 20.81
CA VAL A 4 1.15 0.35 21.18
C VAL A 4 0.70 -0.46 22.41
N THR A 5 0.04 0.19 23.37
CA THR A 5 -0.52 -0.48 24.54
C THR A 5 -1.72 -1.37 24.21
N GLU A 6 -2.55 -1.01 23.23
CA GLU A 6 -3.64 -1.87 22.72
C GLU A 6 -3.08 -3.12 22.03
N PHE A 7 -2.05 -2.98 21.20
CA PHE A 7 -1.38 -4.11 20.57
C PHE A 7 -0.74 -5.10 21.57
N LEU A 8 -0.12 -4.58 22.65
CA LEU A 8 0.54 -5.41 23.67
C LEU A 8 -0.44 -6.05 24.66
N TYR A 9 -1.63 -5.48 24.86
CA TYR A 9 -2.65 -5.98 25.79
C TYR A 9 -4.00 -6.12 25.08
N PRO A 10 -4.16 -7.16 24.24
CA PRO A 10 -5.40 -7.37 23.50
C PRO A 10 -6.58 -7.61 24.47
N GLY A 11 -7.69 -6.90 24.25
CA GLY A 11 -8.95 -7.13 24.99
C GLY A 11 -9.47 -5.99 25.88
N ARG A 12 -8.82 -4.82 25.91
CA ARG A 12 -9.30 -3.64 26.67
C ARG A 12 -10.29 -2.74 25.90
N ASP A 13 -10.40 -2.90 24.59
CA ASP A 13 -11.40 -2.21 23.76
C ASP A 13 -12.07 -3.18 22.76
N PRO A 14 -13.16 -3.86 23.17
CA PRO A 14 -13.83 -4.88 22.38
C PRO A 14 -14.45 -4.38 21.06
N LEU A 15 -14.57 -3.06 20.87
CA LEU A 15 -15.18 -2.43 19.68
C LEU A 15 -14.20 -1.50 18.93
N GLY A 16 -12.95 -1.41 19.39
CA GLY A 16 -11.93 -0.50 18.88
C GLY A 16 -10.98 -1.12 17.86
N ALA A 17 -9.68 -0.84 17.99
CA ALA A 17 -8.64 -1.30 17.07
C ALA A 17 -8.54 -2.83 17.01
N ASP A 18 -8.60 -3.51 18.16
CA ASP A 18 -8.53 -4.98 18.27
C ASP A 18 -9.65 -5.68 17.50
N TYR A 19 -10.86 -5.11 17.52
CA TYR A 19 -12.00 -5.65 16.79
C TYR A 19 -11.79 -5.60 15.28
N ASN A 20 -11.35 -4.45 14.77
CA ASN A 20 -11.08 -4.27 13.34
C ASN A 20 -9.95 -5.20 12.85
N ILE A 21 -8.89 -5.40 13.65
CA ILE A 21 -7.79 -6.30 13.27
C ILE A 21 -8.26 -7.76 13.23
N LYS A 22 -9.03 -8.22 14.23
CA LYS A 22 -9.61 -9.57 14.23
C LYS A 22 -10.52 -9.77 13.01
N GLN A 23 -11.34 -8.78 12.68
CA GLN A 23 -12.21 -8.86 11.51
C GLN A 23 -11.42 -8.89 10.20
N ALA A 24 -10.35 -8.09 10.09
CA ALA A 24 -9.44 -8.12 8.95
C ALA A 24 -8.81 -9.51 8.75
N LEU A 25 -8.37 -10.15 9.83
CA LEU A 25 -7.80 -11.50 9.80
C LEU A 25 -8.83 -12.54 9.33
N ILE A 26 -10.07 -12.45 9.82
CA ILE A 26 -11.18 -13.30 9.41
C ILE A 26 -11.51 -13.08 7.91
N SER A 27 -11.55 -11.82 7.45
CA SER A 27 -11.76 -11.49 6.03
C SER A 27 -10.72 -12.15 5.14
N ILE A 28 -9.43 -11.99 5.48
CA ILE A 28 -8.30 -12.60 4.75
C ILE A 28 -8.46 -14.12 4.72
N GLY A 29 -8.73 -14.76 5.87
CA GLY A 29 -8.89 -16.21 5.95
C GLY A 29 -10.11 -16.72 5.16
N SER A 30 -11.19 -15.93 5.09
CA SER A 30 -12.43 -16.35 4.44
C SER A 30 -12.42 -16.25 2.92
N GLY A 31 -11.45 -15.55 2.31
CA GLY A 31 -11.32 -15.43 0.86
C GLY A 31 -10.86 -16.71 0.16
N GLY A 32 -10.19 -17.62 0.86
CA GLY A 32 -9.65 -18.84 0.24
C GLY A 32 -8.72 -18.53 -0.95
N TRP A 33 -8.64 -19.43 -1.93
CA TRP A 33 -7.76 -19.26 -3.10
C TRP A 33 -8.30 -18.23 -4.11
N TRP A 34 -9.60 -18.24 -4.37
CA TRP A 34 -10.24 -17.51 -5.47
C TRP A 34 -11.07 -16.29 -5.05
N GLY A 35 -11.26 -16.10 -3.74
CA GLY A 35 -12.11 -15.05 -3.21
C GLY A 35 -13.59 -15.41 -3.22
N LYS A 36 -14.40 -14.53 -2.63
CA LYS A 36 -15.86 -14.64 -2.64
C LYS A 36 -16.52 -13.97 -3.84
N GLY A 37 -15.78 -13.22 -4.64
CA GLY A 37 -16.29 -12.41 -5.75
C GLY A 37 -16.36 -10.92 -5.41
N TYR A 38 -16.23 -10.08 -6.44
CA TYR A 38 -16.21 -8.63 -6.31
C TYR A 38 -17.49 -8.11 -5.67
N LEU A 39 -17.38 -7.25 -4.64
CA LEU A 39 -18.50 -6.75 -3.82
C LEU A 39 -19.31 -7.83 -3.10
N GLN A 40 -18.95 -9.11 -3.13
CA GLN A 40 -19.67 -10.20 -2.46
C GLN A 40 -19.07 -10.54 -1.08
N GLY A 41 -18.12 -9.73 -0.60
CA GLY A 41 -17.51 -9.89 0.72
C GLY A 41 -18.53 -9.75 1.84
N SER A 42 -18.88 -10.87 2.47
CA SER A 42 -19.77 -10.93 3.64
C SER A 42 -19.33 -9.98 4.76
N GLN A 43 -18.02 -9.89 5.02
CA GLN A 43 -17.53 -8.97 6.02
C GLN A 43 -17.51 -7.55 5.48
N SER A 44 -17.12 -7.32 4.23
CA SER A 44 -17.11 -6.02 3.52
C SER A 44 -18.49 -5.33 3.37
N GLN A 45 -19.60 -6.08 3.33
CA GLN A 45 -20.94 -5.50 3.19
C GLN A 45 -21.64 -5.19 4.54
N LEU A 46 -21.46 -5.99 5.60
CA LEU A 46 -22.24 -5.86 6.84
C LEU A 46 -21.77 -4.76 7.84
N ARG A 47 -21.00 -3.76 7.41
CA ARG A 47 -20.51 -2.61 8.23
C ARG A 47 -19.74 -2.93 9.54
N PHE A 48 -19.39 -4.19 9.83
CA PHE A 48 -18.51 -4.63 10.94
C PHE A 48 -17.08 -4.02 11.03
N LEU A 49 -16.64 -3.15 10.12
CA LEU A 49 -15.35 -2.46 10.21
C LEU A 49 -15.68 -0.98 10.04
N ARG A 50 -15.43 -0.16 11.08
CA ARG A 50 -15.79 1.27 11.06
C ARG A 50 -14.95 2.09 10.06
N VAL A 51 -13.76 1.59 9.67
CA VAL A 51 -12.80 2.28 8.79
C VAL A 51 -12.26 1.32 7.71
N ARG A 52 -13.18 0.73 6.93
CA ARG A 52 -12.88 -0.29 5.90
C ARG A 52 -11.99 0.22 4.77
N HIS A 53 -12.32 1.39 4.27
CA HIS A 53 -11.89 1.83 2.94
C HIS A 53 -10.50 2.48 2.93
N THR A 54 -9.91 2.75 4.10
CA THR A 54 -8.56 3.33 4.18
C THR A 54 -7.52 2.38 4.75
N ASP A 55 -7.76 1.86 5.95
CA ASP A 55 -6.71 1.20 6.74
C ASP A 55 -6.72 -0.32 6.53
N PHE A 56 -7.90 -0.89 6.20
CA PHE A 56 -8.13 -2.32 6.07
C PHE A 56 -8.51 -2.77 4.65
N ILE A 57 -8.30 -1.92 3.65
CA ILE A 57 -8.65 -2.21 2.25
C ILE A 57 -7.99 -3.49 1.72
N PHE A 58 -6.78 -3.81 2.21
CA PHE A 58 -6.08 -5.05 1.87
C PHE A 58 -6.86 -6.29 2.32
N SER A 59 -7.44 -6.30 3.54
CA SER A 59 -8.25 -7.42 4.01
C SER A 59 -9.52 -7.63 3.18
N VAL A 60 -10.13 -6.54 2.69
CA VAL A 60 -11.29 -6.59 1.80
C VAL A 60 -10.91 -7.18 0.44
N LEU A 61 -9.79 -6.73 -0.14
CA LEU A 61 -9.24 -7.31 -1.37
C LEU A 61 -8.96 -8.80 -1.23
N CYS A 62 -8.40 -9.23 -0.09
CA CYS A 62 -8.16 -10.65 0.18
C CYS A 62 -9.46 -11.45 0.31
N GLU A 63 -10.52 -10.89 0.92
CA GLU A 63 -11.82 -11.56 1.01
C GLU A 63 -12.48 -11.71 -0.38
N GLU A 64 -12.42 -10.66 -1.20
CA GLU A 64 -13.12 -10.61 -2.49
C GLU A 64 -12.39 -11.37 -3.59
N PHE A 65 -11.05 -11.28 -3.64
CA PHE A 65 -10.22 -11.88 -4.71
C PHE A 65 -9.33 -13.03 -4.22
N GLY A 66 -9.36 -13.36 -2.94
CA GLY A 66 -8.63 -14.49 -2.36
C GLY A 66 -7.11 -14.31 -2.39
N PHE A 67 -6.43 -15.43 -2.22
CA PHE A 67 -4.98 -15.51 -2.28
C PHE A 67 -4.42 -15.02 -3.63
N VAL A 68 -5.06 -15.37 -4.74
CA VAL A 68 -4.61 -14.95 -6.08
C VAL A 68 -4.64 -13.43 -6.21
N GLY A 69 -5.72 -12.77 -5.77
CA GLY A 69 -5.80 -11.31 -5.79
C GLY A 69 -4.75 -10.64 -4.90
N ALA A 70 -4.54 -11.17 -3.69
CA ALA A 70 -3.49 -10.69 -2.78
C ALA A 70 -2.10 -10.81 -3.41
N PHE A 71 -1.80 -11.95 -4.03
CA PHE A 71 -0.53 -12.19 -4.72
C PHE A 71 -0.32 -11.23 -5.89
N VAL A 72 -1.33 -11.04 -6.74
CA VAL A 72 -1.27 -10.10 -7.87
C VAL A 72 -1.02 -8.67 -7.36
N LEU A 73 -1.69 -8.24 -6.30
CA LEU A 73 -1.49 -6.92 -5.73
C LEU A 73 -0.07 -6.72 -5.20
N VAL A 74 0.46 -7.69 -4.46
CA VAL A 74 1.85 -7.67 -3.97
C VAL A 74 2.83 -7.63 -5.14
N ALA A 75 2.61 -8.45 -6.17
CA ALA A 75 3.44 -8.47 -7.37
C ALA A 75 3.45 -7.12 -8.10
N LEU A 76 2.30 -6.44 -8.21
CA LEU A 76 2.21 -5.11 -8.82
C LEU A 76 3.00 -4.06 -8.03
N PHE A 77 2.88 -4.03 -6.71
CA PHE A 77 3.70 -3.13 -5.88
C PHE A 77 5.18 -3.45 -5.97
N PHE A 78 5.54 -4.73 -5.98
CA PHE A 78 6.93 -5.16 -6.16
C PHE A 78 7.50 -4.68 -7.49
N LEU A 79 6.77 -4.88 -8.60
CA LEU A 79 7.16 -4.39 -9.92
C LEU A 79 7.30 -2.86 -9.97
N LEU A 80 6.39 -2.13 -9.32
CA LEU A 80 6.45 -0.67 -9.21
C LEU A 80 7.71 -0.22 -8.45
N LEU A 81 7.99 -0.83 -7.30
CA LEU A 81 9.17 -0.51 -6.49
C LEU A 81 10.46 -0.83 -7.25
N MET A 82 10.54 -1.98 -7.93
CA MET A 82 11.68 -2.32 -8.79
C MET A 82 11.90 -1.28 -9.89
N ARG A 83 10.83 -0.80 -10.52
CA ARG A 83 10.90 0.27 -11.54
C ARG A 83 11.47 1.56 -10.94
N LEU A 84 11.02 1.96 -9.75
CA LEU A 84 11.51 3.18 -9.10
C LEU A 84 12.98 3.07 -8.67
N VAL A 85 13.41 1.92 -8.14
CA VAL A 85 14.82 1.66 -7.84
C VAL A 85 15.67 1.81 -9.09
N ARG A 86 15.23 1.22 -10.21
CA ARG A 86 15.92 1.35 -11.50
C ARG A 86 16.00 2.81 -11.97
N VAL A 87 14.94 3.60 -11.77
CA VAL A 87 14.97 5.04 -12.08
C VAL A 87 15.98 5.78 -11.20
N ALA A 88 16.07 5.45 -9.91
CA ALA A 88 17.06 6.07 -9.01
C ALA A 88 18.51 5.72 -9.43
N GLU A 89 18.76 4.46 -9.77
CA GLU A 89 20.08 4.01 -10.28
C GLU A 89 20.47 4.74 -11.56
N GLN A 90 19.51 4.96 -12.45
CA GLN A 90 19.71 5.61 -13.76
C GLN A 90 19.56 7.13 -13.74
N ALA A 91 19.35 7.75 -12.57
CA ALA A 91 19.17 9.19 -12.49
C ALA A 91 20.44 9.93 -12.94
N PRO A 92 20.32 10.99 -13.77
CA PRO A 92 21.46 11.70 -14.33
C PRO A 92 22.21 12.53 -13.29
N ASP A 93 21.52 12.97 -12.23
CA ASP A 93 22.07 13.80 -11.16
C ASP A 93 21.87 13.15 -9.77
N GLY A 94 22.78 13.44 -8.85
CA GLY A 94 22.76 12.88 -7.49
C GLY A 94 21.53 13.29 -6.68
N MET A 95 20.99 14.50 -6.92
CA MET A 95 19.78 14.97 -6.26
C MET A 95 18.55 14.19 -6.73
N GLY A 96 18.40 13.97 -8.02
CA GLY A 96 17.37 13.13 -8.63
C GLY A 96 17.43 11.69 -8.11
N ARG A 97 18.63 11.11 -7.98
CA ARG A 97 18.82 9.78 -7.38
C ARG A 97 18.29 9.72 -5.94
N LEU A 98 18.71 10.64 -5.08
CA LEU A 98 18.27 10.68 -3.67
C LEU A 98 16.77 10.93 -3.55
N MET A 99 16.20 11.78 -4.41
CA MET A 99 14.77 12.07 -4.44
C MET A 99 13.94 10.83 -4.78
N VAL A 100 14.28 10.14 -5.87
CA VAL A 100 13.57 8.91 -6.28
C VAL A 100 13.75 7.81 -5.24
N ALA A 101 14.94 7.66 -4.65
CA ALA A 101 15.18 6.72 -3.55
C ALA A 101 14.29 7.02 -2.34
N GLY A 102 14.17 8.28 -1.93
CA GLY A 102 13.29 8.70 -0.83
C GLY A 102 11.82 8.38 -1.10
N ILE A 103 11.33 8.69 -2.31
CA ILE A 103 9.96 8.35 -2.74
C ILE A 103 9.73 6.83 -2.68
N THR A 104 10.70 6.05 -3.16
CA THR A 104 10.65 4.58 -3.15
C THR A 104 10.54 4.04 -1.72
N ILE A 105 11.36 4.57 -0.80
CA ILE A 105 11.35 4.14 0.61
C ILE A 105 10.02 4.46 1.28
N VAL A 106 9.48 5.67 1.07
CA VAL A 106 8.18 6.08 1.63
C VAL A 106 7.06 5.17 1.11
N LEU A 107 7.04 4.90 -0.20
CA LEU A 107 6.02 4.04 -0.81
C LEU A 107 6.14 2.59 -0.32
N PHE A 108 7.35 2.05 -0.22
CA PHE A 108 7.61 0.73 0.35
C PHE A 108 7.12 0.64 1.80
N ALA A 109 7.48 1.62 2.64
CA ALA A 109 7.07 1.63 4.04
C ALA A 109 5.55 1.67 4.18
N GLN A 110 4.84 2.48 3.38
CA GLN A 110 3.38 2.54 3.41
C GLN A 110 2.73 1.21 3.04
N VAL A 111 3.19 0.56 1.98
CA VAL A 111 2.67 -0.75 1.54
C VAL A 111 2.97 -1.82 2.58
N PHE A 112 4.23 -1.92 3.03
CA PHE A 112 4.69 -2.92 3.98
C PHE A 112 3.97 -2.80 5.34
N ILE A 113 3.86 -1.58 5.87
CA ILE A 113 3.19 -1.33 7.14
C ILE A 113 1.70 -1.66 7.04
N ASN A 114 1.02 -1.20 5.98
CA ASN A 114 -0.42 -1.45 5.82
C ASN A 114 -0.72 -2.97 5.73
N MET A 115 0.07 -3.71 4.96
CA MET A 115 -0.05 -5.18 4.87
C MET A 115 0.21 -5.86 6.23
N GLY A 116 1.27 -5.46 6.95
CA GLY A 116 1.56 -6.07 8.25
C GLY A 116 0.55 -5.72 9.34
N VAL A 117 -0.12 -4.57 9.29
CA VAL A 117 -1.26 -4.25 10.17
C VAL A 117 -2.44 -5.19 9.88
N ASN A 118 -2.76 -5.42 8.60
CA ASN A 118 -3.85 -6.31 8.20
C ASN A 118 -3.56 -7.78 8.55
N ALA A 119 -2.29 -8.19 8.55
CA ALA A 119 -1.84 -9.51 8.98
C ALA A 119 -1.64 -9.65 10.50
N ASN A 120 -2.02 -8.65 11.31
CA ASN A 120 -1.80 -8.59 12.77
C ASN A 120 -0.31 -8.64 13.20
N MET A 121 0.64 -8.41 12.28
CA MET A 121 2.08 -8.38 12.57
C MET A 121 2.56 -7.03 13.13
N MET A 122 1.80 -5.95 12.89
CA MET A 122 2.14 -4.59 13.31
C MET A 122 0.96 -3.87 13.97
N PRO A 123 1.22 -2.92 14.89
CA PRO A 123 0.16 -2.13 15.51
C PRO A 123 -0.49 -1.19 14.49
N VAL A 124 -1.81 -0.95 14.62
CA VAL A 124 -2.57 -0.13 13.68
C VAL A 124 -1.98 1.28 13.59
N THR A 125 -1.40 1.63 12.44
CA THR A 125 -0.73 2.93 12.21
C THR A 125 -1.63 3.94 11.51
N GLY A 126 -2.77 3.52 10.94
CA GLY A 126 -3.70 4.42 10.23
C GLY A 126 -3.12 4.93 8.91
N LEU A 127 -2.18 4.18 8.33
CA LEU A 127 -1.59 4.48 7.03
C LEU A 127 -2.43 3.81 5.94
N ALA A 128 -2.93 4.63 5.02
CA ALA A 128 -3.64 4.19 3.84
C ALA A 128 -2.71 3.45 2.86
N LEU A 129 -3.20 2.37 2.23
CA LEU A 129 -2.49 1.72 1.14
C LEU A 129 -2.39 2.69 -0.06
N PRO A 130 -1.19 3.05 -0.54
CA PRO A 130 -1.04 3.99 -1.64
C PRO A 130 -1.80 3.50 -2.88
N MET A 131 -2.44 4.41 -3.62
CA MET A 131 -3.19 4.15 -4.86
C MET A 131 -4.48 3.30 -4.74
N VAL A 132 -4.67 2.55 -3.66
CA VAL A 132 -5.80 1.59 -3.50
C VAL A 132 -6.80 2.04 -2.44
N SER A 133 -6.35 2.80 -1.44
CA SER A 133 -7.19 3.35 -0.39
C SER A 133 -8.01 4.56 -0.87
N TYR A 134 -9.22 4.73 -0.32
CA TYR A 134 -10.11 5.89 -0.54
C TYR A 134 -9.62 7.22 0.08
N GLY A 135 -8.33 7.35 0.37
CA GLY A 135 -7.74 8.59 0.86
C GLY A 135 -7.40 9.54 -0.30
N GLY A 136 -8.32 10.45 -0.66
CA GLY A 136 -8.12 11.38 -1.78
C GLY A 136 -6.80 12.17 -1.73
N SER A 137 -6.42 12.71 -0.57
CA SER A 137 -5.15 13.41 -0.40
C SER A 137 -3.94 12.49 -0.55
N SER A 138 -4.00 11.26 -0.01
CA SER A 138 -2.93 10.27 -0.13
C SER A 138 -2.73 9.83 -1.57
N LEU A 139 -3.81 9.66 -2.34
CA LEU A 139 -3.75 9.35 -3.76
C LEU A 139 -3.07 10.48 -4.53
N VAL A 140 -3.48 11.74 -4.31
CA VAL A 140 -2.88 12.91 -4.98
C VAL A 140 -1.39 13.04 -4.64
N THR A 141 -1.01 12.90 -3.37
CA THR A 141 0.41 12.94 -2.97
C THR A 141 1.20 11.81 -3.63
N THR A 142 0.67 10.60 -3.67
CA THR A 142 1.34 9.46 -4.32
C THR A 142 1.51 9.69 -5.82
N MET A 143 0.47 10.17 -6.50
CA MET A 143 0.53 10.51 -7.93
C MET A 143 1.55 11.61 -8.21
N MET A 144 1.60 12.64 -7.37
CA MET A 144 2.59 13.71 -7.49
C MET A 144 4.02 13.17 -7.28
N SER A 145 4.25 12.32 -6.28
CA SER A 145 5.55 11.68 -6.06
C SER A 145 5.97 10.82 -7.25
N LEU A 146 5.07 10.00 -7.80
CA LEU A 146 5.36 9.22 -9.00
C LEU A 146 5.63 10.10 -10.24
N GLY A 147 4.91 11.22 -10.38
CA GLY A 147 5.15 12.22 -11.41
C GLY A 147 6.55 12.86 -11.31
N LEU A 148 7.01 13.14 -10.09
CA LEU A 148 8.37 13.64 -9.85
C LEU A 148 9.42 12.58 -10.22
N ALA A 149 9.22 11.33 -9.82
CA ALA A 149 10.11 10.24 -10.21
C ALA A 149 10.16 10.04 -11.73
N GLN A 150 9.02 10.18 -12.41
CA GLN A 150 8.93 10.12 -13.86
C GLN A 150 9.63 11.30 -14.54
N SER A 151 9.55 12.50 -13.98
CA SER A 151 10.27 13.68 -14.47
C SER A 151 11.78 13.46 -14.47
N VAL A 152 12.33 12.86 -13.39
CA VAL A 152 13.75 12.45 -13.33
C VAL A 152 14.08 11.42 -14.41
N ALA A 153 13.22 10.41 -14.59
CA ALA A 153 13.41 9.40 -15.64
C ALA A 153 13.41 9.99 -17.06
N MET A 154 12.59 11.01 -17.32
CA MET A 154 12.48 11.66 -18.63
C MET A 154 13.68 12.56 -18.94
N ARG A 155 14.25 13.24 -17.94
CA ARG A 155 15.47 14.07 -18.11
C ARG A 155 16.67 13.26 -18.61
N ARG A 156 16.78 11.99 -18.21
CA ARG A 156 17.76 11.06 -18.77
C ARG A 156 17.59 10.89 -20.29
N LYS A 157 16.37 10.61 -20.77
CA LYS A 157 16.12 10.36 -22.20
C LYS A 157 16.53 11.53 -23.08
N GLY A 158 16.35 12.77 -22.61
CA GLY A 158 16.78 13.96 -23.34
C GLY A 158 18.30 14.14 -23.43
N LEU A 159 19.07 13.53 -22.52
CA LEU A 159 20.55 13.54 -22.57
C LEU A 159 21.13 12.44 -23.46
N GLU A 160 20.38 11.35 -23.66
CA GLU A 160 20.78 10.22 -24.52
C GLU A 160 20.32 10.40 -25.98
N ASP A 161 19.54 11.44 -26.29
CA ASP A 161 19.01 11.68 -27.63
C ASP A 161 20.08 12.31 -28.54
N PRO A 162 20.55 11.63 -29.60
CA PRO A 162 21.60 12.14 -30.47
C PRO A 162 21.23 13.43 -31.21
N LEU A 163 19.95 13.80 -31.28
CA LEU A 163 19.48 15.06 -31.89
C LEU A 163 19.67 16.30 -31.01
N VAL A 164 20.08 16.15 -29.75
CA VAL A 164 20.33 17.28 -28.82
C VAL A 164 21.80 17.70 -28.80
N LEU A 165 22.69 16.93 -29.44
CA LEU A 165 24.14 17.18 -29.46
C LEU A 165 24.64 17.89 -30.75
N ASP A 166 23.75 18.31 -31.63
CA ASP A 166 24.06 19.10 -32.85
C ASP A 166 23.57 20.55 -32.74
#